data_AF-A0A4R1NN26-F1
#
_entry.id   AF-A0A4R1NN26-F1
#
_cell.length_a   1.000
_cell.length_b   1.000
_cell.length_c   1.000
_cell.angle_alpha   90.00
_cell.angle_beta   90.00
_cell.angle_gamma   90.00
#
_symmetry.space_group_name_H-M   'P 1'
#
loop_
_entity.id
_entity.type
_entity.pdbx_description
1 polymer ?
#
loop_
_entity_poly.entity_id
_entity_poly.type
_entity_poly.pdbx_seq_one_letter_code
_entity_poly.pdbx_strand_id
1 'polypeptide(L)'
;MWKFLTTSMFVAAGATASAQDVTFSMDATLACLSGMSENQNPRSCFEASANACMEATPGGWSTVGMGACLNKEYEYWDARLNKAYVKVRDMRRKTDKELGDIGSSAPKQADALLAMQRAWITYRDATCDYERSHWGGGTGGGPATLSCLVTLTAEQTLYLEADAIVE
;
A
#
# COMPACT_ATOMS: atom_id res chain seq x y z
N MET A 1 -41.94 32.85 -46.05
CA MET A 1 -40.99 33.71 -45.32
C MET A 1 -41.32 33.62 -43.82
N TRP A 2 -40.67 32.71 -43.09
CA TRP A 2 -40.64 32.76 -41.62
C TRP A 2 -39.21 32.41 -41.20
N LYS A 3 -38.60 33.33 -40.47
CA LYS A 3 -37.21 33.37 -40.03
C LYS A 3 -36.89 32.29 -38.98
N PHE A 4 -35.67 31.77 -39.08
CA PHE A 4 -34.94 30.98 -38.09
C PHE A 4 -35.04 31.54 -36.66
N LEU A 5 -35.16 30.66 -35.68
CA LEU A 5 -34.67 30.86 -34.31
C LEU A 5 -34.20 29.51 -33.78
N THR A 6 -32.95 29.18 -34.08
CA THR A 6 -32.17 28.08 -33.50
C THR A 6 -31.74 28.48 -32.10
N THR A 7 -32.32 27.87 -31.08
CA THR A 7 -31.83 27.98 -29.69
C THR A 7 -30.71 26.97 -29.50
N SER A 8 -29.45 27.40 -29.62
CA SER A 8 -28.30 26.60 -29.22
C SER A 8 -28.23 26.53 -27.70
N MET A 9 -28.50 25.34 -27.15
CA MET A 9 -28.26 25.00 -25.75
C MET A 9 -26.78 24.65 -25.59
N PHE A 10 -26.00 25.55 -25.00
CA PHE A 10 -24.61 25.27 -24.62
C PHE A 10 -24.61 24.30 -23.43
N VAL A 11 -24.15 23.07 -23.66
CA VAL A 11 -23.80 22.13 -22.60
C VAL A 11 -22.43 22.53 -22.07
N ALA A 12 -22.38 23.11 -20.87
CA ALA A 12 -21.12 23.29 -20.16
C ALA A 12 -20.67 21.92 -19.63
N ALA A 13 -19.71 21.29 -20.33
CA ALA A 13 -19.00 20.14 -19.80
C ALA A 13 -18.09 20.62 -18.66
N GLY A 14 -18.58 20.55 -17.42
CA GLY A 14 -17.74 20.67 -16.24
C GLY A 14 -16.81 19.45 -16.21
N ALA A 15 -15.52 19.65 -16.45
CA ALA A 15 -14.51 18.63 -16.21
C ALA A 15 -14.42 18.40 -14.69
N THR A 16 -15.14 17.41 -14.18
CA THR A 16 -14.85 16.86 -12.87
C THR A 16 -13.51 16.14 -12.98
N ALA A 17 -12.43 16.77 -12.51
CA ALA A 17 -11.14 16.11 -12.32
C ALA A 17 -11.39 14.86 -11.46
N SER A 18 -11.26 13.70 -12.09
CA SER A 18 -11.48 12.42 -11.43
C SER A 18 -10.22 12.06 -10.65
N ALA A 19 -10.36 11.37 -9.51
CA ALA A 19 -9.24 10.87 -8.72
C ALA A 19 -8.33 9.83 -9.45
N GLN A 20 -8.51 9.66 -10.76
CA GLN A 20 -7.84 8.67 -11.61
C GLN A 20 -6.68 9.27 -12.43
N ASP A 21 -6.45 10.58 -12.39
CA ASP A 21 -5.44 11.27 -13.23
C ASP A 21 -4.11 11.55 -12.49
N VAL A 22 -3.65 10.63 -11.63
CA VAL A 22 -2.31 10.74 -11.01
C VAL A 22 -1.27 10.00 -11.84
N THR A 23 -0.11 10.62 -12.07
CA THR A 23 1.04 9.96 -12.68
C THR A 23 1.89 9.32 -11.58
N PHE A 24 1.77 8.01 -11.41
CA PHE A 24 2.46 7.27 -10.36
C PHE A 24 3.51 6.29 -10.95
N SER A 25 4.69 6.26 -10.33
CA SER A 25 5.71 5.22 -10.51
C SER A 25 6.31 4.88 -9.16
N MET A 26 6.65 3.60 -8.94
CA MET A 26 7.27 3.11 -7.70
C MET A 26 8.80 3.35 -7.66
N ASP A 27 9.37 3.95 -8.72
CA ASP A 27 10.82 4.07 -8.89
C ASP A 27 11.51 4.81 -7.74
N ALA A 28 10.89 5.86 -7.18
CA ALA A 28 11.49 6.64 -6.11
C ALA A 28 11.67 5.80 -4.83
N THR A 29 10.64 5.04 -4.44
CA THR A 29 10.70 4.15 -3.27
C THR A 29 11.68 3.01 -3.51
N LEU A 30 11.66 2.38 -4.68
CA LEU A 30 12.56 1.26 -4.99
C LEU A 30 14.02 1.70 -5.10
N ALA A 31 14.29 2.86 -5.72
CA ALA A 31 15.62 3.44 -5.79
C ALA A 31 16.14 3.76 -4.39
N CYS A 32 15.33 4.38 -3.54
CA CYS A 32 15.68 4.65 -2.14
C CYS A 32 16.05 3.36 -1.41
N LEU A 33 15.20 2.33 -1.45
CA LEU A 33 15.44 1.04 -0.80
C LEU A 33 16.70 0.36 -1.32
N SER A 34 16.96 0.40 -2.63
CA SER A 34 18.14 -0.22 -3.24
C SER A 34 19.46 0.48 -2.90
N GLY A 35 19.40 1.78 -2.56
CA GLY A 35 20.56 2.57 -2.17
C GLY A 35 20.86 2.53 -0.66
N MET A 36 20.10 1.78 0.12
CA MET A 36 20.25 1.72 1.57
C MET A 36 21.49 0.93 2.00
N SER A 37 22.10 1.42 3.08
CA SER A 37 23.09 0.70 3.89
C SER A 37 22.42 -0.04 5.06
N GLU A 38 23.11 -1.06 5.60
CA GLU A 38 22.57 -1.94 6.65
C GLU A 38 22.06 -1.22 7.92
N ASN A 39 22.60 -0.03 8.23
CA ASN A 39 22.24 0.72 9.43
C ASN A 39 21.07 1.69 9.25
N GLN A 40 20.48 1.76 8.04
CA GLN A 40 19.40 2.68 7.73
C GLN A 40 18.02 2.02 7.92
N ASN A 41 17.04 2.81 8.34
CA ASN A 41 15.68 2.34 8.54
C ASN A 41 14.88 2.43 7.23
N PRO A 42 14.37 1.31 6.67
CA PRO A 42 13.64 1.33 5.39
C PRO A 42 12.37 2.17 5.42
N ARG A 43 11.83 2.47 6.61
CA ARG A 43 10.73 3.42 6.79
C ARG A 43 11.00 4.78 6.15
N SER A 44 12.25 5.24 6.07
CA SER A 44 12.57 6.52 5.44
C SER A 44 12.35 6.53 3.92
N CYS A 45 12.21 5.37 3.29
CA CYS A 45 11.96 5.23 1.86
C CYS A 45 10.49 5.04 1.52
N PHE A 46 9.66 4.61 2.48
CA PHE A 46 8.24 4.44 2.23
C PHE A 46 7.61 5.80 1.91
N GLU A 47 6.64 5.80 1.00
CA GLU A 47 5.96 7.01 0.51
C GLU A 47 6.82 7.93 -0.39
N ALA A 48 8.09 7.59 -0.68
CA ALA A 48 8.91 8.38 -1.60
C ALA A 48 8.26 8.48 -3.00
N SER A 49 7.59 7.41 -3.45
CA SER A 49 6.87 7.38 -4.73
C SER A 49 5.55 8.13 -4.67
N ALA A 50 4.80 8.02 -3.57
CA ALA A 50 3.60 8.81 -3.33
C ALA A 50 3.94 10.31 -3.31
N ASN A 51 5.02 10.72 -2.65
CA ASN A 51 5.49 12.10 -2.62
C ASN A 51 5.89 12.59 -4.02
N ALA A 52 6.67 11.82 -4.77
CA ALA A 52 7.01 12.15 -6.16
C ALA A 52 5.75 12.28 -7.05
N CYS A 53 4.75 11.42 -6.85
CA CYS A 53 3.45 11.51 -7.51
C CYS A 53 2.71 12.81 -7.16
N MET A 54 2.73 13.23 -5.88
CA MET A 54 2.09 14.48 -5.44
C MET A 54 2.78 15.72 -6.03
N GLU A 55 4.10 15.70 -6.15
CA GLU A 55 4.89 16.77 -6.78
C GLU A 55 4.64 16.88 -8.29
N ALA A 56 4.54 15.74 -8.98
CA ALA A 56 4.36 15.69 -10.43
C ALA A 56 2.91 15.97 -10.89
N THR A 57 1.94 15.88 -9.99
CA THR A 57 0.51 16.00 -10.33
C THR A 57 -0.05 17.37 -9.95
N PRO A 58 -0.68 18.13 -10.87
CA PRO A 58 -1.43 19.34 -10.52
C PRO A 58 -2.50 19.04 -9.47
N GLY A 59 -2.41 19.70 -8.30
CA GLY A 59 -3.30 19.43 -7.18
C GLY A 59 -2.97 18.15 -6.40
N GLY A 60 -1.80 17.54 -6.62
CA GLY A 60 -1.34 16.33 -5.93
C GLY A 60 -1.26 16.49 -4.41
N TRP A 61 -0.98 17.69 -3.90
CA TRP A 61 -0.98 18.02 -2.47
C TRP A 61 -2.35 18.39 -1.89
N SER A 62 -3.41 18.37 -2.71
CA SER A 62 -4.78 18.42 -2.17
C SER A 62 -5.09 17.12 -1.44
N THR A 63 -6.04 17.10 -0.50
CA THR A 63 -6.44 15.85 0.18
C THR A 63 -6.80 14.74 -0.81
N VAL A 64 -7.47 15.07 -1.91
CA VAL A 64 -7.87 14.10 -2.94
C VAL A 64 -6.63 13.59 -3.70
N GLY A 65 -5.72 14.49 -4.08
CA GLY A 65 -4.46 14.12 -4.75
C GLY A 65 -3.57 13.25 -3.87
N MET A 66 -3.41 13.62 -2.60
CA MET A 66 -2.63 12.86 -1.63
C MET A 66 -3.19 11.45 -1.48
N GLY A 67 -4.52 11.35 -1.31
CA GLY A 67 -5.20 10.07 -1.22
C GLY A 67 -4.99 9.20 -2.47
N ALA A 68 -5.06 9.78 -3.66
CA ALA A 68 -4.83 9.05 -4.90
C ALA A 68 -3.38 8.53 -5.01
N CYS A 69 -2.37 9.37 -4.74
CA CYS A 69 -0.95 8.96 -4.80
C CYS A 69 -0.59 7.93 -3.71
N LEU A 70 -1.03 8.11 -2.47
CA LEU A 70 -0.78 7.16 -1.38
C LEU A 70 -1.48 5.82 -1.65
N ASN A 71 -2.71 5.84 -2.19
CA ASN A 71 -3.40 4.61 -2.54
C ASN A 71 -2.66 3.81 -3.63
N LYS A 72 -2.04 4.48 -4.60
CA LYS A 72 -1.23 3.81 -5.64
C LYS A 72 -0.01 3.11 -5.06
N GLU A 73 0.69 3.74 -4.11
CA GLU A 73 1.80 3.09 -3.42
C GLU A 73 1.33 1.96 -2.50
N TYR A 74 0.20 2.14 -1.81
CA TYR A 74 -0.41 1.09 -0.99
C TYR A 74 -0.79 -0.14 -1.83
N GLU A 75 -1.44 0.04 -2.99
CA GLU A 75 -1.79 -1.04 -3.91
C GLU A 75 -0.56 -1.85 -4.36
N TYR A 76 0.56 -1.16 -4.62
CA TYR A 76 1.82 -1.82 -4.94
C TYR A 76 2.33 -2.68 -3.78
N TRP A 77 2.38 -2.11 -2.57
CA TRP A 77 2.83 -2.83 -1.38
C TRP A 77 1.93 -4.01 -1.03
N ASP A 78 0.60 -3.86 -1.15
CA ASP A 78 -0.35 -4.94 -0.88
C ASP A 78 -0.19 -6.11 -1.87
N ALA A 79 -0.02 -5.81 -3.16
CA ALA A 79 0.27 -6.85 -4.15
C ALA A 79 1.59 -7.59 -3.87
N ARG A 80 2.63 -6.84 -3.47
CA ARG A 80 3.94 -7.40 -3.11
C ARG A 80 3.88 -8.24 -1.84
N LEU A 81 3.16 -7.78 -0.81
CA LEU A 81 2.88 -8.51 0.43
C LEU A 81 2.22 -9.86 0.16
N ASN A 82 1.15 -9.86 -0.64
CA ASN A 82 0.41 -11.09 -0.97
C ASN A 82 1.30 -12.10 -1.72
N LYS A 83 2.16 -11.61 -2.63
CA LYS A 83 3.14 -12.46 -3.33
C LYS A 83 4.17 -13.05 -2.35
N ALA A 84 4.70 -12.23 -1.44
CA ALA A 84 5.65 -12.69 -0.42
C ALA A 84 5.01 -13.72 0.52
N TYR A 85 3.77 -13.46 0.97
CA TYR A 85 3.02 -14.38 1.83
C TYR A 85 2.83 -15.76 1.21
N VAL A 86 2.39 -15.82 -0.06
CA VAL A 86 2.21 -17.10 -0.77
C VAL A 86 3.54 -17.86 -0.83
N LYS A 87 4.61 -17.19 -1.25
CA LYS A 87 5.95 -17.80 -1.34
C LYS A 87 6.40 -18.38 0.01
N VAL A 88 6.35 -17.57 1.07
CA VAL A 88 6.78 -17.98 2.41
C VAL A 88 5.90 -19.13 2.91
N ARG A 89 4.58 -19.05 2.74
CA ARG A 89 3.69 -20.10 3.25
C ARG A 89 3.93 -21.44 2.58
N ASP A 90 4.25 -21.46 1.29
CA ASP A 90 4.59 -22.69 0.58
C ASP A 90 5.94 -23.27 1.03
N MET A 91 6.92 -22.41 1.30
CA MET A 91 8.19 -22.80 1.94
C MET A 91 7.95 -23.45 3.32
N ARG A 92 7.18 -22.79 4.19
CA ARG A 92 6.86 -23.32 5.53
C ARG A 92 6.07 -24.62 5.49
N ARG A 93 5.19 -24.82 4.50
CA ARG A 93 4.49 -26.12 4.28
C ARG A 93 5.47 -27.24 3.94
N LYS A 94 6.50 -26.96 3.15
CA LYS A 94 7.54 -27.95 2.83
C LYS A 94 8.30 -28.35 4.09
N THR A 95 8.74 -27.36 4.88
CA THR A 95 9.42 -27.59 6.17
C THR A 95 8.53 -28.36 7.15
N ASP A 96 7.25 -28.02 7.24
CA ASP A 96 6.27 -28.73 8.06
C ASP A 96 6.07 -30.20 7.67
N LYS A 97 6.21 -30.50 6.36
CA LYS A 97 6.17 -31.86 5.84
C LYS A 97 7.44 -32.63 6.20
N GLU A 98 8.62 -32.06 5.96
CA GLU A 98 9.90 -32.69 6.28
C GLU A 98 10.03 -33.02 7.77
N LEU A 99 9.61 -32.09 8.64
CA LEU A 99 9.53 -32.32 10.08
C LEU A 99 8.53 -33.41 10.45
N GLY A 100 7.40 -33.48 9.73
CA GLY A 100 6.41 -34.54 9.90
C GLY A 100 6.94 -35.93 9.52
N ASP A 101 7.68 -36.03 8.42
CA ASP A 101 8.24 -37.30 7.91
C ASP A 101 9.24 -37.93 8.91
N ILE A 102 9.93 -37.11 9.72
CA ILE A 102 10.84 -37.57 10.78
C ILE A 102 10.19 -37.72 12.16
N GLY A 103 8.86 -37.54 12.25
CA GLY A 103 8.11 -37.65 13.52
C GLY A 103 8.38 -36.52 14.51
N SER A 104 8.83 -35.34 14.05
CA SER A 104 9.05 -34.18 14.90
C SER A 104 7.74 -33.64 15.48
N SER A 105 7.77 -33.25 16.74
CA SER A 105 6.66 -32.57 17.44
C SER A 105 6.72 -31.04 17.33
N ALA A 106 7.60 -30.50 16.50
CA ALA A 106 7.73 -29.06 16.30
C ALA A 106 6.39 -28.42 15.84
N PRO A 107 6.08 -27.19 16.28
CA PRO A 107 4.90 -26.46 15.81
C PRO A 107 4.88 -26.30 14.29
N LYS A 108 3.67 -26.33 13.70
CA LYS A 108 3.47 -26.12 12.26
C LYS A 108 3.67 -24.67 11.88
N GLN A 109 4.74 -24.39 11.15
CA GLN A 109 5.16 -23.05 10.78
C GLN A 109 4.17 -22.38 9.82
N ALA A 110 3.58 -23.13 8.88
CA ALA A 110 2.63 -22.56 7.92
C ALA A 110 1.32 -22.09 8.59
N ASP A 111 0.89 -22.76 9.65
CA ASP A 111 -0.28 -22.38 10.43
C ASP A 111 0.04 -21.21 11.37
N ALA A 112 1.22 -21.22 11.99
CA ALA A 112 1.71 -20.08 12.78
C ALA A 112 1.82 -18.80 11.94
N LEU A 113 2.35 -18.90 10.71
CA LEU A 113 2.41 -17.79 9.75
C LEU A 113 1.02 -17.25 9.40
N LEU A 114 0.06 -18.13 9.10
CA LEU A 114 -1.32 -17.73 8.82
C LEU A 114 -1.95 -17.00 10.02
N ALA A 115 -1.76 -17.53 11.23
CA ALA A 115 -2.29 -16.91 12.44
C ALA A 115 -1.68 -15.52 12.67
N MET A 116 -0.35 -15.39 12.50
CA MET A 116 0.34 -14.11 12.62
C MET A 116 -0.16 -13.09 11.59
N GLN A 117 -0.29 -13.46 10.30
CA GLN A 117 -0.80 -12.53 9.28
C GLN A 117 -2.22 -12.04 9.57
N ARG A 118 -3.11 -12.91 10.07
CA ARG A 118 -4.47 -12.51 10.46
C ARG A 118 -4.47 -11.53 11.63
N ALA A 119 -3.62 -11.77 12.63
CA ALA A 119 -3.47 -10.86 13.75
C ALA A 119 -2.88 -9.52 13.31
N TRP A 120 -1.90 -9.54 12.39
CA TRP A 120 -1.31 -8.34 11.81
C TRP A 120 -2.34 -7.49 11.06
N ILE A 121 -3.24 -8.07 10.27
CA ILE A 121 -4.32 -7.32 9.58
C ILE A 121 -5.16 -6.54 10.61
N THR A 122 -5.59 -7.20 11.69
CA THR A 122 -6.35 -6.53 12.76
C THR A 122 -5.55 -5.40 13.42
N TYR A 123 -4.25 -5.63 13.67
CA TYR A 123 -3.36 -4.60 14.20
C TYR A 123 -3.22 -3.41 13.24
N ARG A 124 -3.01 -3.66 11.95
CA ARG A 124 -2.88 -2.64 10.91
C ARG A 124 -4.14 -1.78 10.84
N ASP A 125 -5.29 -2.41 10.71
CA ASP A 125 -6.55 -1.70 10.52
C ASP A 125 -6.89 -0.87 11.77
N ALA A 126 -6.73 -1.44 12.98
CA ALA A 126 -6.93 -0.70 14.23
C ALA A 126 -5.93 0.46 14.41
N THR A 127 -4.68 0.27 13.98
CA THR A 127 -3.65 1.33 14.04
C THR A 127 -4.00 2.46 13.08
N CYS A 128 -4.40 2.16 11.85
CA CYS A 128 -4.70 3.19 10.86
C CYS A 128 -6.04 3.90 11.14
N ASP A 129 -6.98 3.25 11.82
CA ASP A 129 -8.17 3.91 12.39
C ASP A 129 -7.79 4.86 13.54
N TYR A 130 -6.83 4.47 14.39
CA TYR A 130 -6.30 5.35 15.43
C TYR A 130 -5.61 6.58 14.83
N GLU A 131 -4.77 6.42 13.81
CA GLU A 131 -4.13 7.55 13.10
C GLU A 131 -5.17 8.51 12.51
N ARG A 132 -6.25 7.97 11.94
CA ARG A 132 -7.38 8.77 11.43
C ARG A 132 -8.05 9.60 12.52
N SER A 133 -8.12 9.08 13.74
CA SER A 133 -8.82 9.73 14.85
C SER A 133 -8.23 11.09 15.21
N HIS A 134 -6.94 11.31 14.93
CA HIS A 134 -6.23 12.56 15.20
C HIS A 134 -6.72 13.73 14.33
N TRP A 135 -7.52 13.47 13.30
CA TRP A 135 -7.98 14.47 12.34
C TRP A 135 -9.39 15.01 12.61
N GLY A 136 -10.06 14.58 13.68
CA GLY A 136 -11.32 15.18 14.14
C GLY A 136 -12.46 15.19 13.11
N GLY A 137 -12.42 14.30 12.11
CA GLY A 137 -13.38 14.24 10.99
C GLY A 137 -13.07 15.14 9.79
N GLY A 138 -11.94 15.86 9.80
CA GLY A 138 -11.47 16.65 8.67
C GLY A 138 -11.02 15.80 7.48
N THR A 139 -10.91 16.43 6.30
CA THR A 139 -10.57 15.73 5.05
C THR A 139 -9.19 15.08 5.09
N GLY A 140 -8.23 15.64 5.85
CA GLY A 140 -6.89 15.07 6.05
C GLY A 140 -6.85 13.66 6.66
N GLY A 141 -7.95 13.21 7.28
CA GLY A 141 -8.04 11.84 7.80
C GLY A 141 -7.90 10.75 6.73
N GLY A 142 -8.31 11.01 5.49
CA GLY A 142 -8.16 10.05 4.38
C GLY A 142 -6.69 9.75 4.06
N PRO A 143 -5.89 10.78 3.68
CA PRO A 143 -4.45 10.63 3.48
C PRO A 143 -3.72 10.06 4.69
N ALA A 144 -4.09 10.44 5.92
CA ALA A 144 -3.46 9.89 7.13
C ALA A 144 -3.66 8.36 7.26
N THR A 145 -4.88 7.87 7.02
CA THR A 145 -5.14 6.42 6.98
C THR A 145 -4.30 5.73 5.90
N LEU A 146 -4.23 6.31 4.70
CA LEU A 146 -3.49 5.71 3.59
C LEU A 146 -1.97 5.70 3.83
N SER A 147 -1.41 6.75 4.41
CA SER A 147 0.01 6.79 4.82
C SER A 147 0.33 5.69 5.83
N CYS A 148 -0.52 5.51 6.85
CA CYS A 148 -0.39 4.38 7.78
C CYS A 148 -0.44 3.02 7.07
N LEU A 149 -1.39 2.84 6.15
CA LEU A 149 -1.53 1.60 5.38
C LEU A 149 -0.31 1.32 4.51
N VAL A 150 0.26 2.33 3.83
CA VAL A 150 1.52 2.21 3.07
C VAL A 150 2.63 1.71 3.98
N THR A 151 2.86 2.42 5.08
CA THR A 151 3.97 2.13 6.02
C THR A 151 3.89 0.71 6.58
N LEU A 152 2.76 0.34 7.18
CA LEU A 152 2.62 -0.97 7.83
C LEU A 152 2.63 -2.12 6.82
N THR A 153 2.08 -1.92 5.62
CA THR A 153 2.09 -2.95 4.56
C THR A 153 3.48 -3.13 3.96
N ALA A 154 4.25 -2.05 3.79
CA ALA A 154 5.63 -2.11 3.34
C ALA A 154 6.51 -2.88 4.35
N GLU A 155 6.37 -2.61 5.64
CA GLU A 155 7.10 -3.33 6.70
C GLU A 155 6.80 -4.81 6.71
N GLN A 156 5.52 -5.15 6.67
CA GLN A 156 5.12 -6.54 6.69
C GLN A 156 5.59 -7.27 5.43
N THR A 157 5.64 -6.57 4.29
CA THR A 157 6.22 -7.10 3.06
C THR A 157 7.70 -7.42 3.26
N LEU A 158 8.49 -6.46 3.75
CA LEU A 158 9.93 -6.66 3.97
C LEU A 158 10.21 -7.74 5.03
N TYR A 159 9.38 -7.84 6.07
CA TYR A 159 9.46 -8.93 7.05
C TYR A 159 9.28 -10.30 6.39
N LEU A 160 8.25 -10.47 5.55
CA LEU A 160 8.00 -11.73 4.85
C LEU A 160 9.10 -12.04 3.82
N GLU A 161 9.61 -11.03 3.13
CA GLU A 161 10.70 -11.22 2.18
C GLU A 161 12.01 -11.61 2.88
N ALA A 162 12.30 -11.03 4.06
CA ALA A 162 13.43 -11.44 4.88
C ALA A 162 13.29 -12.88 5.40
N ASP A 163 12.10 -13.26 5.86
CA ASP A 163 11.80 -14.65 6.28
C ASP A 163 12.05 -15.66 5.15
N ALA A 164 11.79 -15.27 3.90
CA ALA A 164 12.05 -16.09 2.72
C ALA A 164 13.54 -16.24 2.33
N ILE A 165 14.47 -15.53 2.99
CA ILE A 165 15.93 -15.59 2.71
C ILE A 165 16.65 -16.53 3.68
N VAL A 166 16.07 -16.80 4.85
CA VAL A 166 16.74 -17.56 5.94
C VAL A 166 16.64 -19.10 5.76
N GLU A 167 16.06 -19.57 4.66
CA GLU A 167 15.92 -21.00 4.30
C GLU A 167 16.72 -21.33 3.04
#